data_AF-B9NXU1-F1
#
_entry.id   AF-B9NXU1-F1
#
_cell.length_a   1.000
_cell.length_b   1.000
_cell.length_c   1.000
_cell.angle_alpha   90.00
_cell.angle_beta   90.00
_cell.angle_gamma   90.00
#
_symmetry.space_group_name_H-M   'P 1'
#
loop_
_entity.id
_entity.type
_entity.pdbx_description
1 polymer ?
#
loop_
_entity_poly.entity_id
_entity_poly.type
_entity_poly.pdbx_seq_one_letter_code
_entity_poly.pdbx_strand_id
1 'polypeptide(L)'
;MILYVILLSLFLLVLIVEDIQSFEIDFVALAIVALSGFCLNLYLGIPFEDMVVGCVVWGFSGLAIRYVMGRRAVGQGDLWLLPVMGLLAGLGGSLSAILVFFLISLLTAQSYQRARSKKNSPRRFSRYPGAVPGGLTIFFIFIARFSGINITLGASVFRNSGWLENNAVLRANAVEWSVPVAALTVAMAVAGMILDRRRSARRDVE
;
A
#
# COMPACT_ATOMS: atom_id res chain seq x y z
N MET A 1 -14.25 -2.82 12.89
CA MET A 1 -13.95 -1.60 12.09
C MET A 1 -12.82 -0.76 12.69
N ILE A 2 -12.96 -0.17 13.89
CA ILE A 2 -11.92 0.70 14.52
C ILE A 2 -10.55 0.02 14.61
N LEU A 3 -10.51 -1.25 15.04
CA LEU A 3 -9.26 -2.03 15.14
C LEU A 3 -8.51 -2.12 13.79
N TYR A 4 -9.22 -2.26 12.68
CA TYR A 4 -8.63 -2.32 11.34
C TYR A 4 -8.01 -1.00 10.91
N VAL A 5 -8.64 0.12 11.27
CA VAL A 5 -8.10 1.45 11.01
C VAL A 5 -6.83 1.67 11.80
N ILE A 6 -6.83 1.28 13.08
CA ILE A 6 -5.68 1.39 13.95
C ILE A 6 -4.52 0.54 13.42
N LEU A 7 -4.79 -0.74 13.08
CA LEU A 7 -3.78 -1.64 12.51
C LEU A 7 -3.22 -1.08 11.19
N LEU A 8 -4.11 -0.72 10.25
CA LEU A 8 -3.70 -0.15 8.96
C LEU A 8 -2.83 1.11 9.14
N SER A 9 -3.24 2.03 10.03
CA SER A 9 -2.50 3.27 10.30
C SER A 9 -1.14 2.99 10.95
N LEU A 10 -1.08 2.04 11.88
CA LEU A 10 0.16 1.66 12.56
C LEU A 10 1.15 1.01 11.58
N PHE A 11 0.69 0.09 10.72
CA PHE A 11 1.57 -0.56 9.73
C PHE A 11 1.96 0.38 8.58
N LEU A 12 1.09 1.31 8.19
CA LEU A 12 1.47 2.40 7.28
C LEU A 12 2.57 3.29 7.89
N LEU A 13 2.46 3.60 9.19
CA LEU A 13 3.50 4.34 9.89
C LEU A 13 4.82 3.57 9.94
N VAL A 14 4.77 2.26 10.22
CA VAL A 14 5.97 1.38 10.18
C VAL A 14 6.60 1.42 8.79
N LEU A 15 5.83 1.22 7.72
CA LEU A 15 6.33 1.30 6.34
C LEU A 15 6.98 2.65 6.02
N ILE A 16 6.35 3.76 6.44
CA ILE A 16 6.89 5.11 6.22
C ILE A 16 8.19 5.31 7.00
N VAL A 17 8.26 4.88 8.26
CA VAL A 17 9.44 5.03 9.11
C VAL A 17 10.59 4.16 8.61
N GLU A 18 10.32 2.89 8.28
CA GLU A 18 11.33 1.96 7.75
C GLU A 18 11.87 2.43 6.40
N ASP A 19 11.04 2.95 5.50
CA ASP A 19 11.47 3.54 4.23
C ASP A 19 12.39 4.75 4.46
N ILE A 20 12.08 5.61 5.43
CA ILE A 20 12.95 6.76 5.79
C ILE A 20 14.29 6.30 6.37
N GLN A 21 14.29 5.25 7.21
CA GLN A 21 15.49 4.79 7.91
C GLN A 21 16.41 3.94 7.02
N SER A 22 15.82 2.97 6.32
CA SER A 22 16.55 1.90 5.62
C SER A 22 16.51 2.02 4.09
N PHE A 23 15.64 2.87 3.53
CA PHE A 23 15.35 2.95 2.08
C PHE A 23 14.93 1.62 1.47
N GLU A 24 14.39 0.72 2.30
CA GLU A 24 13.84 -0.56 1.92
C GLU A 24 12.43 -0.66 2.53
N ILE A 25 11.50 -1.25 1.76
CA ILE A 25 10.15 -1.54 2.23
C ILE A 25 10.13 -2.97 2.75
N ASP A 26 9.76 -3.17 4.01
CA ASP A 26 9.52 -4.51 4.54
C ASP A 26 8.29 -5.14 3.86
N PHE A 27 8.53 -6.25 3.18
CA PHE A 27 7.50 -7.05 2.53
C PHE A 27 6.47 -7.60 3.50
N VAL A 28 6.86 -7.88 4.75
CA VAL A 28 5.93 -8.37 5.77
C VAL A 28 4.95 -7.26 6.13
N ALA A 29 5.46 -6.06 6.44
CA ALA A 29 4.61 -4.89 6.70
C ALA A 29 3.72 -4.54 5.49
N LEU A 30 4.25 -4.63 4.28
CA LEU A 30 3.47 -4.39 3.06
C LEU A 30 2.34 -5.41 2.86
N ALA A 31 2.60 -6.70 3.08
CA ALA A 31 1.59 -7.75 3.00
C ALA A 31 0.48 -7.56 4.04
N ILE A 32 0.85 -7.14 5.25
CA ILE A 32 -0.08 -6.79 6.33
C ILE A 32 -0.98 -5.62 5.93
N VAL A 33 -0.40 -4.54 5.36
CA VAL A 33 -1.18 -3.40 4.87
C VAL A 33 -2.13 -3.81 3.76
N ALA A 34 -1.66 -4.62 2.81
CA ALA A 34 -2.48 -5.12 1.72
C ALA A 34 -3.66 -5.95 2.23
N LEU A 35 -3.42 -6.90 3.14
CA LEU A 35 -4.46 -7.76 3.70
C LEU A 35 -5.46 -6.98 4.57
N SER A 36 -4.97 -6.09 5.44
CA SER A 36 -5.81 -5.26 6.30
C SER A 36 -6.70 -4.34 5.50
N GLY A 37 -6.13 -3.66 4.49
CA GLY A 37 -6.87 -2.77 3.62
C GLY A 37 -7.81 -3.53 2.67
N PHE A 38 -7.46 -4.75 2.25
CA PHE A 38 -8.33 -5.62 1.47
C PHE A 38 -9.60 -5.97 2.25
N CYS A 39 -9.45 -6.49 3.47
CA CYS A 39 -10.58 -6.82 4.34
C CYS A 39 -11.44 -5.59 4.63
N LEU A 40 -10.80 -4.43 4.84
CA LEU A 40 -11.50 -3.20 5.10
C LEU A 40 -12.29 -2.71 3.87
N ASN A 41 -11.75 -2.84 2.66
CA ASN A 41 -12.46 -2.51 1.44
C ASN A 41 -13.68 -3.41 1.20
N LEU A 42 -13.56 -4.72 1.46
CA LEU A 42 -14.71 -5.62 1.42
C LEU A 42 -15.77 -5.18 2.43
N TYR A 43 -15.38 -4.85 3.66
CA TYR A 43 -16.28 -4.32 4.68
C TYR A 43 -17.01 -3.04 4.21
N LEU A 44 -16.28 -2.12 3.58
CA LEU A 44 -16.83 -0.89 3.00
C LEU A 44 -17.67 -1.14 1.73
N GLY A 45 -17.68 -2.36 1.19
CA GLY A 45 -18.44 -2.76 -0.01
C GLY A 45 -17.84 -2.34 -1.32
N ILE A 46 -16.53 -2.17 -1.33
CA ILE A 46 -15.82 -2.08 -2.59
C ILE A 46 -15.87 -3.48 -3.23
N PRO A 47 -16.29 -3.59 -4.50
CA PRO A 47 -16.34 -4.86 -5.18
C PRO A 47 -14.98 -5.55 -5.23
N PHE A 48 -14.95 -6.85 -5.01
CA PHE A 48 -13.72 -7.63 -5.09
C PHE A 48 -13.03 -7.49 -6.46
N GLU A 49 -13.76 -7.54 -7.58
CA GLU A 49 -13.11 -7.38 -8.89
C GLU A 49 -12.57 -5.97 -9.09
N ASP A 50 -13.22 -4.94 -8.58
CA ASP A 50 -12.72 -3.55 -8.64
C ASP A 50 -11.34 -3.45 -7.98
N MET A 51 -11.16 -4.14 -6.84
CA MET A 51 -9.89 -4.22 -6.13
C MET A 51 -8.84 -5.03 -6.89
N VAL A 52 -9.20 -6.22 -7.40
CA VAL A 52 -8.27 -7.08 -8.15
C VAL A 52 -7.81 -6.41 -9.44
N VAL A 53 -8.74 -5.82 -10.20
CA VAL A 53 -8.43 -5.10 -11.43
C VAL A 53 -7.57 -3.88 -11.11
N GLY A 54 -7.87 -3.14 -10.05
CA GLY A 54 -7.02 -2.05 -9.56
C GLY A 54 -5.59 -2.52 -9.26
N CYS A 55 -5.44 -3.63 -8.52
CA CYS A 55 -4.14 -4.25 -8.21
C CYS A 55 -3.35 -4.59 -9.49
N VAL A 56 -4.00 -5.25 -10.44
CA VAL A 56 -3.39 -5.68 -11.71
C VAL A 56 -2.97 -4.47 -12.55
N VAL A 57 -3.84 -3.48 -12.74
CA VAL A 57 -3.56 -2.28 -13.55
C VAL A 57 -2.36 -1.50 -12.98
N TRP A 58 -2.30 -1.32 -11.67
CA TRP A 58 -1.20 -0.62 -11.02
C TRP A 58 0.09 -1.43 -11.02
N GLY A 59 0.01 -2.74 -10.81
CA GLY A 59 1.15 -3.65 -10.91
C GLY A 59 1.77 -3.64 -12.31
N PHE A 60 0.95 -3.74 -13.36
CA PHE A 60 1.40 -3.63 -14.75
C PHE A 60 2.01 -2.25 -15.03
N SER A 61 1.41 -1.17 -14.52
CA SER A 61 1.94 0.18 -14.66
C SER A 61 3.33 0.32 -14.04
N GLY A 62 3.53 -0.21 -12.83
CA GLY A 62 4.84 -0.25 -12.18
C GLY A 62 5.88 -1.04 -12.97
N LEU A 63 5.50 -2.21 -13.48
CA LEU A 63 6.38 -3.03 -14.32
C LEU A 63 6.72 -2.34 -15.63
N ALA A 64 5.75 -1.71 -16.29
CA ALA A 64 5.96 -0.94 -17.52
C ALA A 64 6.91 0.24 -17.29
N ILE A 65 6.75 0.98 -16.18
CA ILE A 65 7.67 2.07 -15.80
C ILE A 65 9.09 1.52 -15.62
N ARG A 66 9.24 0.39 -14.91
CA ARG A 66 10.56 -0.25 -14.71
C ARG A 66 11.17 -0.75 -16.02
N TYR A 67 10.35 -1.23 -16.94
CA TYR A 67 10.78 -1.68 -18.26
C TYR A 67 11.27 -0.50 -19.12
N VAL A 68 10.48 0.58 -19.19
CA VAL A 68 10.78 1.76 -20.03
C VAL A 68 11.92 2.60 -19.46
N MET A 69 11.92 2.89 -18.16
CA MET A 69 12.92 3.75 -17.51
C MET A 69 14.16 2.98 -17.01
N GLY A 70 14.15 1.65 -17.16
CA GLY A 70 15.23 0.76 -16.77
C GLY A 70 15.21 0.33 -15.29
N ARG A 71 15.96 -0.73 -14.99
CA ARG A 71 15.98 -1.41 -13.67
C ARG A 71 16.35 -0.52 -12.46
N ARG A 72 16.92 0.67 -12.70
CA ARG A 72 17.36 1.63 -11.66
C ARG A 72 16.38 2.80 -11.46
N ALA A 73 15.24 2.80 -12.15
CA ALA A 73 14.28 3.89 -12.07
C ALA A 73 13.38 3.78 -10.83
N VAL A 74 12.97 2.55 -10.48
CA VAL A 74 12.02 2.26 -9.39
C VAL A 74 12.63 1.20 -8.48
N GLY A 75 12.61 1.46 -7.17
CA GLY A 75 13.04 0.50 -6.16
C GLY A 75 12.20 -0.78 -6.21
N GLN A 76 12.77 -1.91 -5.82
CA GLN A 76 12.00 -3.15 -5.80
C GLN A 76 10.81 -3.05 -4.83
N GLY A 77 10.98 -2.42 -3.68
CA GLY A 77 9.89 -2.16 -2.73
C GLY A 77 8.77 -1.30 -3.33
N ASP A 78 9.12 -0.17 -3.94
CA ASP A 78 8.15 0.76 -4.55
C ASP A 78 7.32 0.09 -5.65
N LEU A 79 7.94 -0.82 -6.40
CA LEU A 79 7.27 -1.61 -7.43
C LEU A 79 6.12 -2.44 -6.85
N TRP A 80 6.30 -3.01 -5.65
CA TRP A 80 5.27 -3.80 -4.97
C TRP A 80 4.26 -2.95 -4.21
N LEU A 81 4.61 -1.71 -3.89
CA LEU A 81 3.68 -0.79 -3.26
C LEU A 81 2.59 -0.31 -4.24
N LEU A 82 2.90 -0.18 -5.53
CA LEU A 82 1.92 0.18 -6.57
C LEU A 82 0.72 -0.80 -6.67
N PRO A 83 0.89 -2.12 -6.82
CA PRO A 83 -0.25 -3.04 -6.84
C PRO A 83 -1.03 -3.02 -5.52
N VAL A 84 -0.38 -2.80 -4.38
CA VAL A 84 -1.08 -2.61 -3.10
C VAL A 84 -1.92 -1.33 -3.12
N MET A 85 -1.39 -0.21 -3.60
CA MET A 85 -2.18 1.00 -3.80
C MET A 85 -3.37 0.77 -4.73
N GLY A 86 -3.19 0.07 -5.84
CA GLY A 86 -4.26 -0.29 -6.77
C GLY A 86 -5.33 -1.18 -6.15
N LEU A 87 -4.93 -2.18 -5.36
CA LEU A 87 -5.82 -3.05 -4.59
C LEU A 87 -6.70 -2.23 -3.63
N LEU A 88 -6.07 -1.27 -2.97
CA LEU A 88 -6.71 -0.46 -1.95
C LEU A 88 -7.56 0.66 -2.55
N ALA A 89 -7.15 1.26 -3.65
CA ALA A 89 -7.92 2.25 -4.39
C ALA A 89 -9.09 1.63 -5.17
N GLY A 90 -8.93 0.40 -5.66
CA GLY A 90 -9.82 -0.16 -6.69
C GLY A 90 -9.67 0.57 -8.03
N LEU A 91 -10.21 0.00 -9.11
CA LEU A 91 -10.20 0.64 -10.42
C LEU A 91 -10.97 1.97 -10.37
N GLY A 92 -12.14 1.99 -9.73
CA GLY A 92 -12.94 3.20 -9.57
C GLY A 92 -12.24 4.34 -8.83
N GLY A 93 -11.43 4.02 -7.81
CA GLY A 93 -10.66 5.00 -7.06
C GLY A 93 -9.28 5.33 -7.64
N SER A 94 -8.89 4.69 -8.75
CA SER A 94 -7.52 4.79 -9.27
C SER A 94 -7.16 6.22 -9.72
N LEU A 95 -8.09 6.95 -10.33
CA LEU A 95 -7.80 8.31 -10.79
C LEU A 95 -7.58 9.28 -9.62
N SER A 96 -8.40 9.15 -8.57
CA SER A 96 -8.23 9.88 -7.31
C SER A 96 -6.90 9.53 -6.64
N ALA A 97 -6.57 8.23 -6.60
CA ALA A 97 -5.33 7.74 -6.03
C ALA A 97 -4.10 8.26 -6.79
N ILE A 98 -4.13 8.28 -8.12
CA ILE A 98 -3.08 8.86 -8.97
C ILE A 98 -2.91 10.35 -8.66
N LEU A 99 -4.01 11.09 -8.57
CA LEU A 99 -3.98 12.54 -8.32
C LEU A 99 -3.38 12.86 -6.95
N VAL A 100 -3.82 12.15 -5.90
CA VAL A 100 -3.27 12.29 -4.54
C VAL A 100 -1.80 11.90 -4.51
N PHE A 101 -1.43 10.76 -5.12
CA PHE A 101 -0.06 10.30 -5.18
C PHE A 101 0.86 11.30 -5.89
N PHE A 102 0.39 11.86 -7.01
CA PHE A 102 1.14 12.86 -7.78
C PHE A 102 1.33 14.14 -6.97
N LEU A 103 0.28 14.65 -6.32
CA LEU A 103 0.37 15.85 -5.47
C LEU A 103 1.34 15.66 -4.32
N ILE A 104 1.25 14.55 -3.59
CA ILE A 104 2.15 14.26 -2.48
C ILE A 104 3.59 14.09 -2.98
N SER A 105 3.78 13.40 -4.10
CA SER A 105 5.08 13.24 -4.73
C SER A 105 5.69 14.58 -5.14
N LEU A 106 4.89 15.53 -5.65
CA LEU A 106 5.33 16.87 -6.02
C LEU A 106 5.77 17.68 -4.78
N LEU A 107 4.95 17.66 -3.72
CA LEU A 107 5.22 18.39 -2.47
C LEU A 107 6.46 17.86 -1.76
N THR A 108 6.68 16.56 -1.82
CA THR A 108 7.79 15.91 -1.12
C THR A 108 9.09 15.90 -1.96
N ALA A 109 9.01 16.11 -3.28
CA ALA A 109 10.16 16.06 -4.20
C ALA A 109 11.32 16.97 -3.77
N GLN A 110 11.05 18.21 -3.33
CA GLN A 110 12.10 19.16 -2.94
C GLN A 110 12.78 18.78 -1.62
N SER A 111 11.99 18.36 -0.63
CA SER A 111 12.51 17.87 0.65
C SER A 111 13.38 16.63 0.46
N TYR A 112 13.02 15.75 -0.49
CA TYR A 112 13.82 14.57 -0.82
C TYR A 112 15.11 14.87 -1.54
N GLN A 113 15.12 15.80 -2.50
CA GLN A 113 16.36 16.22 -3.16
C GLN A 113 17.37 16.76 -2.14
N ARG A 114 16.91 17.51 -1.14
CA ARG A 114 17.73 18.07 -0.05
C ARG A 114 18.20 17.02 0.98
N ALA A 115 17.39 16.02 1.30
CA ALA A 115 17.79 14.92 2.18
C ALA A 115 18.83 14.01 1.50
N ARG A 116 18.68 13.79 0.19
CA ARG A 116 19.57 12.97 -0.65
C ARG A 116 20.97 13.58 -0.79
N SER A 117 21.09 14.91 -0.81
CA SER A 117 22.39 15.59 -0.93
C SER A 117 23.21 15.59 0.37
N LYS A 118 22.62 15.21 1.51
CA LYS A 118 23.30 15.23 2.82
C LYS A 118 23.83 13.87 3.30
N LYS A 119 23.49 12.76 2.62
CA LYS A 119 23.97 11.39 2.93
C LYS A 119 25.26 10.99 2.17
N ASN A 120 25.90 11.96 1.48
CA ASN A 120 27.26 12.03 0.89
C ASN A 120 28.01 10.72 0.54
N SER A 121 28.24 10.37 -0.76
CA SER A 121 29.36 9.54 -1.30
C SER A 121 29.04 8.88 -2.68
N PRO A 122 30.02 8.64 -3.60
CA PRO A 122 29.80 8.57 -5.05
C PRO A 122 29.35 7.22 -5.64
N ARG A 123 28.97 6.22 -4.83
CA ARG A 123 28.42 4.95 -5.36
C ARG A 123 27.37 4.36 -4.44
N ARG A 124 26.11 4.79 -4.57
CA ARG A 124 24.91 3.99 -4.29
C ARG A 124 23.68 4.67 -4.90
N PHE A 125 23.16 4.04 -5.95
CA PHE A 125 21.95 4.44 -6.66
C PHE A 125 20.71 3.82 -6.00
N SER A 126 19.80 4.66 -5.48
CA SER A 126 18.34 4.67 -5.70
C SER A 126 17.81 5.93 -4.96
N ARG A 127 17.22 6.99 -5.53
CA ARG A 127 16.05 7.20 -6.41
C ARG A 127 14.73 6.78 -5.74
N TYR A 128 14.08 7.79 -5.15
CA TYR A 128 12.73 7.86 -4.56
C TYR A 128 12.45 6.92 -3.36
N PRO A 129 12.31 7.43 -2.12
CA PRO A 129 11.56 6.71 -1.09
C PRO A 129 10.07 6.75 -1.49
N GLY A 130 9.60 5.70 -2.14
CA GLY A 130 8.22 5.63 -2.66
C GLY A 130 7.18 5.33 -1.58
N ALA A 131 7.59 4.88 -0.38
CA ALA A 131 6.64 4.48 0.66
C ALA A 131 5.98 5.68 1.33
N VAL A 132 6.60 6.87 1.35
CA VAL A 132 5.96 8.07 1.90
C VAL A 132 4.81 8.58 1.00
N PRO A 133 5.02 8.89 -0.30
CA PRO A 133 3.90 9.29 -1.14
C PRO A 133 2.87 8.17 -1.28
N GLY A 134 3.32 6.92 -1.36
CA GLY A 134 2.44 5.77 -1.45
C GLY A 134 1.61 5.53 -0.19
N GLY A 135 2.27 5.51 0.98
CA GLY A 135 1.64 5.30 2.27
C GLY A 135 0.67 6.43 2.64
N LEU A 136 1.04 7.69 2.41
CA LEU A 136 0.13 8.82 2.60
C LEU A 136 -1.06 8.75 1.64
N THR A 137 -0.87 8.33 0.39
CA THR A 137 -1.98 8.15 -0.55
C THR A 137 -2.97 7.09 -0.07
N ILE A 138 -2.47 5.94 0.40
CA ILE A 138 -3.30 4.88 0.99
C ILE A 138 -4.07 5.46 2.19
N PHE A 139 -3.39 6.19 3.07
CA PHE A 139 -4.00 6.80 4.24
C PHE A 139 -5.13 7.78 3.87
N PHE A 140 -4.90 8.68 2.90
CA PHE A 140 -5.92 9.62 2.43
C PHE A 140 -7.12 8.93 1.78
N ILE A 141 -6.89 7.89 0.97
CA ILE A 141 -7.96 7.08 0.36
C ILE A 141 -8.86 6.47 1.43
N PHE A 142 -8.27 5.90 2.46
CA PHE A 142 -9.04 5.29 3.54
C PHE A 142 -9.77 6.31 4.39
N ILE A 143 -9.15 7.45 4.74
CA ILE A 143 -9.84 8.53 5.45
C ILE A 143 -11.04 9.00 4.64
N ALA A 144 -10.86 9.29 3.35
CA ALA A 144 -11.95 9.76 2.49
C ALA A 144 -13.12 8.76 2.48
N ARG A 145 -12.83 7.46 2.33
CA ARG A 145 -13.86 6.41 2.37
C ARG A 145 -14.56 6.31 3.72
N PHE A 146 -13.82 6.39 4.83
CA PHE A 146 -14.41 6.40 6.16
C PHE A 146 -15.31 7.60 6.42
N SER A 147 -14.95 8.75 5.88
CA SER A 147 -15.76 9.97 5.93
C SER A 147 -16.96 9.94 4.98
N GLY A 148 -17.18 8.85 4.23
CA GLY A 148 -18.27 8.74 3.26
C GLY A 148 -18.03 9.51 1.96
N ILE A 149 -16.82 10.02 1.73
CA ILE A 149 -16.46 10.73 0.50
C ILE A 149 -16.31 9.70 -0.61
N ASN A 150 -17.08 9.90 -1.69
CA ASN A 150 -16.95 9.05 -2.85
C ASN A 150 -15.69 9.41 -3.65
N ILE A 151 -14.73 8.49 -3.66
CA ILE A 151 -13.47 8.64 -4.41
C ILE A 151 -13.52 8.02 -5.81
N THR A 152 -14.68 7.52 -6.27
CA THR A 152 -14.81 6.91 -7.60
C THR A 152 -14.88 7.97 -8.71
N LEU A 153 -13.77 8.65 -8.97
CA LEU A 153 -13.65 9.56 -10.11
C LEU A 153 -13.38 8.72 -11.38
N GLY A 154 -14.43 8.47 -12.18
CA GLY A 154 -14.28 8.09 -13.59
C GLY A 154 -14.60 6.64 -13.99
N ALA A 155 -14.97 5.73 -13.08
CA ALA A 155 -15.32 4.34 -13.46
C ALA A 155 -16.68 3.84 -12.92
N SER A 156 -17.68 4.71 -12.78
CA SER A 156 -19.04 4.34 -12.35
C SER A 156 -19.82 3.48 -13.36
N VAL A 157 -19.21 3.06 -14.47
CA VAL A 157 -19.92 2.54 -15.66
C VAL A 157 -20.19 1.02 -15.63
N PHE A 158 -19.62 0.25 -14.69
CA PHE A 158 -19.79 -1.23 -14.67
C PHE A 158 -20.57 -1.80 -13.47
N ARG A 159 -21.60 -1.10 -12.97
CA ARG A 159 -22.53 -1.69 -11.98
C ARG A 159 -23.67 -2.44 -12.66
N ASN A 160 -23.50 -3.72 -12.93
CA ASN A 160 -24.61 -4.64 -13.24
C ASN A 160 -25.20 -5.23 -11.93
N SER A 161 -26.45 -5.69 -11.97
CA SER A 161 -27.20 -6.15 -10.80
C SER A 161 -26.73 -7.49 -10.22
N GLY A 162 -26.13 -8.39 -11.02
CA GLY A 162 -25.60 -9.68 -10.55
C GLY A 162 -24.36 -9.57 -9.65
N TRP A 163 -23.68 -8.43 -9.64
CA TRP A 163 -22.45 -8.22 -8.85
C TRP A 163 -22.74 -7.91 -7.36
N LEU A 164 -23.96 -7.51 -7.02
CA LEU A 164 -24.35 -7.17 -5.65
C LEU A 164 -24.50 -8.41 -4.77
N GLU A 165 -24.95 -9.54 -5.34
CA GLU A 165 -25.14 -10.80 -4.59
C GLU A 165 -23.81 -11.45 -4.19
N ASN A 166 -22.83 -11.51 -5.11
CA ASN A 166 -21.49 -12.04 -4.78
C ASN A 166 -20.78 -11.18 -3.73
N ASN A 167 -20.96 -9.85 -3.77
CA ASN A 167 -20.43 -8.95 -2.75
C ASN A 167 -21.11 -9.11 -1.39
N ALA A 168 -22.37 -9.54 -1.33
CA ALA A 168 -23.07 -9.77 -0.06
C ALA A 168 -22.47 -10.98 0.67
N VAL A 169 -22.20 -12.08 -0.04
CA VAL A 169 -21.54 -13.27 0.52
C VAL A 169 -20.11 -12.95 0.94
N LEU A 170 -19.34 -12.25 0.11
CA LEU A 170 -17.98 -11.84 0.45
C LEU A 170 -17.94 -10.84 1.62
N ARG A 171 -18.94 -9.98 1.77
CA ARG A 171 -19.09 -9.08 2.93
C ARG A 171 -19.40 -9.83 4.22
N ALA A 172 -20.35 -10.76 4.18
CA ALA A 172 -20.69 -11.60 5.32
C ALA A 172 -19.45 -12.40 5.79
N ASN A 173 -18.74 -13.01 4.85
CA ASN A 173 -17.48 -13.68 5.12
C ASN A 173 -16.42 -12.68 5.63
N ALA A 174 -16.23 -11.52 5.00
CA ALA A 174 -15.25 -10.55 5.47
C ALA A 174 -15.48 -10.11 6.93
N VAL A 175 -16.74 -10.03 7.38
CA VAL A 175 -17.08 -9.74 8.78
C VAL A 175 -16.69 -10.90 9.70
N GLU A 176 -17.05 -12.14 9.36
CA GLU A 176 -16.71 -13.33 10.17
C GLU A 176 -15.20 -13.59 10.22
N TRP A 177 -14.54 -13.48 9.08
CA TRP A 177 -13.10 -13.67 8.92
C TRP A 177 -12.30 -12.45 9.40
N SER A 178 -12.95 -11.34 9.75
CA SER A 178 -12.25 -10.13 10.17
C SER A 178 -11.44 -10.33 11.46
N VAL A 179 -11.95 -11.05 12.45
CA VAL A 179 -11.19 -11.27 13.70
C VAL A 179 -10.01 -12.22 13.47
N PRO A 180 -10.18 -13.39 12.80
CA PRO A 180 -9.08 -14.27 12.43
C PRO A 180 -8.00 -13.61 11.58
N VAL A 181 -8.38 -12.82 10.58
CA VAL A 181 -7.43 -12.14 9.69
C VAL A 181 -6.64 -11.08 10.45
N ALA A 182 -7.28 -10.28 11.31
CA ALA A 182 -6.57 -9.34 12.16
C ALA A 182 -5.58 -10.05 13.11
N ALA A 183 -5.98 -11.16 13.72
CA ALA A 183 -5.12 -11.96 14.58
C ALA A 183 -3.92 -12.55 13.82
N LEU A 184 -4.15 -13.10 12.63
CA LEU A 184 -3.10 -13.63 11.75
C LEU A 184 -2.14 -12.52 11.30
N THR A 185 -2.68 -11.34 10.98
CA THR A 185 -1.91 -10.15 10.58
C THR A 185 -0.98 -9.70 11.70
N VAL A 186 -1.48 -9.62 12.94
CA VAL A 186 -0.68 -9.32 14.13
C VAL A 186 0.36 -10.40 14.38
N ALA A 187 0.00 -11.69 14.25
CA ALA A 187 0.93 -12.80 14.43
C ALA A 187 2.06 -12.78 13.39
N MET A 188 1.75 -12.53 12.12
CA MET A 188 2.73 -12.37 11.04
C MET A 188 3.65 -11.19 11.29
N ALA A 189 3.11 -10.06 11.77
CA ALA A 189 3.91 -8.89 12.13
C ALA A 189 4.92 -9.21 13.23
N VAL A 190 4.45 -9.84 14.30
CA VAL A 190 5.30 -10.24 15.43
C VAL A 190 6.36 -11.25 14.98
N ALA A 191 5.98 -12.24 14.17
CA ALA A 191 6.93 -13.20 13.62
C ALA A 191 7.98 -12.53 12.73
N GLY A 192 7.58 -11.60 11.86
CA GLY A 192 8.48 -10.80 11.03
C GLY A 192 9.49 -10.01 11.87
N MET A 193 8.99 -9.25 12.86
CA MET A 193 9.84 -8.49 13.78
C MET A 193 10.84 -9.37 14.54
N ILE A 194 10.43 -10.57 14.97
CA ILE A 194 11.33 -11.53 15.66
C ILE A 194 12.40 -12.06 14.71
N LEU A 195 12.02 -12.42 13.48
CA LEU A 195 12.96 -12.94 12.48
C LEU A 195 13.97 -11.88 12.05
N ASP A 196 13.55 -10.63 11.92
CA ASP A 196 14.43 -9.55 11.53
C ASP A 196 15.44 -9.20 12.62
N ARG A 197 15.01 -9.13 13.90
CA ARG A 197 15.92 -8.99 15.05
C ARG A 197 16.99 -10.09 15.08
N ARG A 198 16.64 -11.33 14.73
CA ARG A 198 17.60 -12.45 14.66
C ARG A 198 18.58 -12.33 13.49
N ARG A 199 18.17 -11.73 12.38
CA ARG A 199 19.07 -11.49 11.22
C ARG A 199 20.06 -10.37 11.52
N SER A 200 19.61 -9.28 12.14
CA SER A 200 20.48 -8.17 12.55
C SER A 200 21.52 -8.64 13.56
N ALA A 201 21.11 -9.40 14.58
CA ALA A 201 22.03 -9.96 15.58
C ALA A 201 23.09 -10.93 15.00
N ARG A 202 22.85 -11.56 13.85
CA ARG A 202 23.85 -12.42 13.19
C ARG A 202 24.87 -11.63 12.37
N ARG A 203 24.47 -10.47 11.80
CA ARG A 203 25.39 -9.63 11.02
C ARG A 203 26.39 -8.87 11.90
N ASP A 204 26.10 -8.67 13.17
CA ASP A 204 27.01 -8.01 14.12
C ASP A 204 28.08 -8.96 14.68
N VAL A 205 28.02 -10.25 14.35
CA VAL A 205 28.93 -11.31 14.82
C VAL A 205 29.92 -11.75 13.72
N GLU A 206 29.70 -11.33 12.47
CA GLU A 206 30.59 -11.57 11.31
C GLU A 206 31.42 -10.32 10.98
#